data_AF-A0A8X8D6G7-F1
#
_entry.id   AF-A0A8X8D6G7-F1
#
_cell.length_a   1.000
_cell.length_b   1.000
_cell.length_c   1.000
_cell.angle_alpha   90.00
_cell.angle_beta   90.00
_cell.angle_gamma   90.00
#
_symmetry.space_group_name_H-M   'P 1'
#
loop_
_entity.id
_entity.type
_entity.pdbx_description
1 polymer ?
#
loop_
_entity_poly.entity_id
_entity_poly.type
_entity_poly.pdbx_seq_one_letter_code
_entity_poly.pdbx_strand_id
1 'polypeptide(L)'
;MKENGVAYVAKRLTEMIKGLENRSVFEGAKERLPYNDWEPDIRQVRAAGTNRFGMYGADFGWGKPSNVEVTTIDRLDAFSIMESKDESGGVELGLVLKEHEMKLFRFLFTRVKISQSKY
;
A
#
# COMPACT_ATOMS: atom_id res chain seq x y z
N MET A 1 19.54 -0.04 -6.27
CA MET A 1 18.64 1.09 -5.94
C MET A 1 19.46 2.36 -6.00
N LYS A 2 18.98 3.44 -6.62
CA LYS A 2 19.61 4.76 -6.41
C LYS A 2 19.48 5.08 -4.92
N GLU A 3 20.55 5.57 -4.28
CA GLU A 3 20.65 5.75 -2.82
C GLU A 3 19.46 6.48 -2.17
N ASN A 4 18.72 7.31 -2.93
CA ASN A 4 17.61 8.11 -2.42
C ASN A 4 16.23 7.78 -3.04
N GLY A 5 16.08 6.66 -3.74
CA GLY A 5 14.85 6.33 -4.47
C GLY A 5 13.61 6.25 -3.57
N VAL A 6 13.73 5.58 -2.42
CA VAL A 6 12.62 5.42 -1.44
C VAL A 6 12.23 6.77 -0.85
N ALA A 7 13.20 7.57 -0.40
CA ALA A 7 12.95 8.89 0.18
C ALA A 7 12.30 9.85 -0.83
N TYR A 8 12.73 9.80 -2.09
CA TYR A 8 12.11 10.58 -3.16
C TYR A 8 10.64 10.21 -3.36
N VAL A 9 10.33 8.91 -3.49
CA VAL A 9 8.94 8.44 -3.65
C VAL A 9 8.09 8.82 -2.43
N ALA A 10 8.60 8.63 -1.21
CA ALA A 10 7.89 9.00 0.01
C ALA A 10 7.57 10.51 0.07
N LYS A 11 8.53 11.36 -0.31
CA LYS A 11 8.32 12.81 -0.41
C LYS A 11 7.23 13.14 -1.41
N ARG A 12 7.28 12.56 -2.62
CA ARG A 12 6.28 12.79 -3.68
C ARG A 12 4.88 12.35 -3.27
N LEU A 13 4.74 11.18 -2.64
CA LEU A 13 3.45 10.72 -2.11
C LEU A 13 2.91 11.65 -1.01
N THR A 14 3.79 12.11 -0.12
CA THR A 14 3.40 13.06 0.95
C THR A 14 2.90 14.38 0.37
N GLU A 15 3.60 14.94 -0.63
CA GLU A 15 3.18 16.16 -1.32
C GLU A 15 1.81 15.98 -2.01
N MET A 16 1.60 14.82 -2.65
CA MET A 16 0.31 14.49 -3.26
C MET A 16 -0.82 14.43 -2.23
N ILE A 17 -0.60 13.77 -1.08
CA ILE A 17 -1.59 13.66 0.01
C ILE A 17 -1.92 15.03 0.59
N LYS A 18 -0.92 15.87 0.87
CA LYS A 18 -1.13 17.25 1.35
C LYS A 18 -1.93 18.09 0.35
N GLY A 19 -1.71 17.87 -0.95
CA GLY A 19 -2.51 18.49 -2.00
C GLY A 19 -3.99 18.08 -1.98
N LEU A 20 -4.34 16.96 -1.34
CA LEU A 20 -5.72 16.52 -1.13
C LEU A 20 -6.40 17.21 0.07
N GLU A 21 -5.64 17.67 1.07
CA GLU A 21 -6.19 18.23 2.32
C GLU A 21 -6.99 19.52 2.08
N ASN A 22 -6.60 20.29 1.06
CA ASN A 22 -7.20 21.59 0.75
C ASN A 22 -8.26 21.52 -0.36
N ARG A 23 -8.70 20.33 -0.77
CA ARG A 23 -9.66 20.12 -1.86
C ARG A 23 -10.67 19.03 -1.51
N SER A 24 -11.84 19.04 -2.15
CA SER A 24 -12.77 17.91 -2.00
C SER A 24 -12.16 16.64 -2.59
N VAL A 25 -12.41 15.47 -1.98
CA VAL A 25 -11.93 14.17 -2.50
C VAL A 25 -12.45 13.89 -3.92
N PHE A 26 -13.60 14.46 -4.26
CA PHE A 26 -14.23 14.39 -5.57
C PHE A 26 -13.79 15.52 -6.52
N GLU A 27 -13.03 16.49 -6.04
CA GLU A 27 -12.49 17.57 -6.87
C GLU A 27 -11.51 16.99 -7.90
N GLY A 28 -11.73 17.34 -9.16
CA GLY A 28 -10.97 16.77 -10.27
C GLY A 28 -11.38 15.34 -10.65
N ALA A 29 -12.44 14.77 -10.07
CA ALA A 29 -12.80 13.36 -10.31
C ALA A 29 -13.29 13.09 -11.73
N LYS A 30 -13.87 14.08 -12.42
CA LYS A 30 -14.30 13.94 -13.82
C LYS A 30 -13.12 13.99 -14.79
N GLU A 31 -12.03 14.61 -14.35
CA GLU A 31 -10.80 14.83 -15.10
C GLU A 31 -9.74 13.74 -14.82
N ARG A 32 -9.95 12.91 -13.78
CA ARG A 32 -9.10 11.75 -13.51
C ARG A 32 -9.29 10.72 -14.60
N LEU A 33 -8.18 10.22 -15.14
CA LEU A 33 -8.19 9.12 -16.09
C LEU A 33 -8.96 7.94 -15.49
N PRO A 34 -9.95 7.38 -16.22
CA PRO A 34 -10.61 6.15 -15.82
C PRO A 34 -9.60 5.06 -15.54
N TYR A 35 -9.97 4.16 -14.62
CA TYR A 35 -9.09 3.07 -14.15
C TYR A 35 -8.49 2.22 -15.30
N ASN A 36 -9.18 2.13 -16.43
CA ASN A 36 -8.78 1.34 -17.60
C ASN A 36 -8.07 2.12 -18.71
N ASP A 37 -7.96 3.46 -18.60
CA ASP A 37 -7.53 4.34 -19.70
C ASP A 37 -6.08 4.83 -19.56
N TRP A 38 -5.27 4.11 -18.80
CA TRP A 38 -3.86 4.41 -18.65
C TRP A 38 -3.08 3.93 -19.87
N GLU A 39 -2.03 4.66 -20.26
CA GLU A 39 -1.18 4.26 -21.38
C GLU A 39 -0.58 2.85 -21.14
N PRO A 40 -0.58 1.96 -22.15
CA PRO A 40 -0.12 0.57 -22.00
C PRO A 40 1.29 0.40 -21.43
N ASP A 41 2.16 1.39 -21.66
CA ASP A 41 3.58 1.33 -21.28
C ASP A 41 3.86 1.91 -19.88
N ILE A 42 2.84 2.44 -19.19
CA ILE A 42 3.00 2.95 -17.82
C ILE A 42 3.00 1.77 -16.84
N ARG A 43 4.14 1.56 -16.17
CA ARG A 43 4.21 0.65 -15.02
C ARG A 43 3.48 1.25 -13.82
N GLN A 44 2.39 0.61 -13.43
CA GLN A 44 1.58 1.02 -12.29
C GLN A 44 1.97 0.22 -11.04
N VAL A 45 1.91 0.89 -9.89
CA VAL A 45 1.98 0.26 -8.57
C VAL A 45 0.74 0.71 -7.81
N ARG A 46 -0.10 -0.24 -7.43
CA ARG A 46 -1.40 0.02 -6.81
C ARG A 46 -1.45 -0.54 -5.40
N ALA A 47 -2.05 0.22 -4.49
CA ALA A 47 -2.29 -0.19 -3.11
C ALA A 47 -3.80 -0.32 -2.86
N ALA A 48 -4.22 -1.41 -2.24
CA ALA A 48 -5.59 -1.66 -1.79
C ALA A 48 -5.65 -1.66 -0.26
N GLY A 49 -6.71 -1.07 0.31
CA GLY A 49 -6.93 -1.08 1.76
C GLY A 49 -6.36 0.13 2.50
N THR A 50 -6.36 0.04 3.83
CA THR A 50 -5.84 1.05 4.76
C THR A 50 -5.55 0.40 6.11
N ASN A 51 -4.58 0.96 6.84
CA ASN A 51 -4.20 0.52 8.17
C ASN A 51 -5.04 1.14 9.30
N ARG A 52 -6.26 1.59 9.00
CA ARG A 52 -7.15 2.29 9.95
C ARG A 52 -8.57 1.76 10.01
N PHE A 53 -8.87 0.65 9.35
CA PHE A 53 -10.24 0.10 9.33
C PHE A 53 -10.60 -0.68 10.60
N GLY A 54 -9.64 -1.12 11.44
CA GLY A 54 -9.95 -1.89 12.65
C GLY A 54 -10.47 -3.30 12.36
N MET A 55 -10.07 -3.92 11.25
CA MET A 55 -10.57 -5.23 10.80
C MET A 55 -10.27 -6.34 11.81
N TYR A 56 -9.12 -6.31 12.46
CA TYR A 56 -8.79 -7.28 13.52
C TYR A 56 -9.60 -7.06 14.80
N GLY A 57 -10.34 -5.95 14.90
CA GLY A 57 -11.26 -5.66 16.00
C GLY A 57 -12.63 -6.32 15.87
N ALA A 58 -12.99 -6.86 14.70
CA ALA A 58 -14.28 -7.51 14.50
C ALA A 58 -14.40 -8.76 15.40
N ASP A 59 -15.48 -8.87 16.17
CA ASP A 59 -15.79 -10.06 16.98
C ASP A 59 -17.29 -10.32 16.91
N PHE A 60 -17.64 -11.48 16.36
CA PHE A 60 -19.02 -11.92 16.18
C PHE A 60 -19.49 -12.88 17.28
N GLY A 61 -18.70 -13.09 18.35
CA GLY A 61 -18.97 -14.04 19.45
C GLY A 61 -18.11 -15.31 19.47
N TRP A 62 -17.13 -15.40 18.57
CA TRP A 62 -16.27 -16.57 18.31
C TRP A 62 -14.79 -16.23 18.50
N GLY A 63 -14.50 -14.99 18.92
CA GLY A 63 -13.18 -14.40 18.90
C GLY A 63 -12.90 -13.58 17.65
N LYS A 64 -11.75 -12.91 17.68
CA LYS A 64 -11.27 -12.00 16.62
C LYS A 64 -10.61 -12.75 15.46
N PRO A 65 -10.56 -12.18 14.25
CA PRO A 65 -9.85 -12.74 13.12
C PRO A 65 -8.39 -13.10 13.45
N SER A 66 -7.96 -14.26 12.98
CA SER A 66 -6.55 -14.66 13.07
C SER A 66 -5.69 -14.02 11.97
N ASN A 67 -6.30 -13.70 10.82
CA ASN A 67 -5.73 -13.07 9.64
C ASN A 67 -6.83 -12.31 8.87
N VAL A 68 -6.48 -11.27 8.14
CA VAL A 68 -7.40 -10.56 7.22
C VAL A 68 -6.69 -10.33 5.88
N GLU A 69 -7.35 -10.70 4.78
CA GLU A 69 -6.76 -10.61 3.43
C GLU A 69 -7.70 -9.91 2.45
N VAL A 70 -7.12 -9.13 1.53
CA VAL A 70 -7.83 -8.56 0.39
C VAL A 70 -7.64 -9.50 -0.79
N THR A 71 -8.64 -10.32 -1.09
CA THR A 71 -8.53 -11.41 -2.07
C THR A 71 -8.48 -10.97 -3.53
N THR A 72 -8.80 -9.70 -3.82
CA THR A 72 -8.88 -9.17 -5.20
C THR A 72 -7.57 -8.56 -5.70
N ILE A 73 -6.51 -8.56 -4.89
CA ILE A 73 -5.23 -7.91 -5.25
C ILE A 73 -4.51 -8.59 -6.41
N ASP A 74 -4.78 -9.87 -6.65
CA ASP A 74 -4.26 -10.66 -7.78
C ASP A 74 -4.80 -10.14 -9.12
N ARG A 75 -6.08 -9.75 -9.17
CA ARG A 75 -6.75 -9.25 -10.37
C ARG A 75 -6.48 -7.78 -10.63
N LEU A 76 -6.16 -7.03 -9.58
CA LEU A 76 -5.95 -5.59 -9.64
C LEU A 76 -4.48 -5.21 -9.75
N ASP A 77 -3.56 -6.15 -9.97
CA ASP A 77 -2.09 -5.97 -9.90
C ASP A 77 -1.69 -5.00 -8.78
N ALA A 78 -2.23 -5.26 -7.59
CA ALA A 78 -2.08 -4.40 -6.42
C ALA A 78 -1.41 -5.16 -5.28
N PHE A 79 -0.94 -4.42 -4.28
CA PHE A 79 -0.64 -4.97 -2.97
C PHE A 79 -1.64 -4.44 -1.95
N SER A 80 -1.92 -5.18 -0.89
CA SER A 80 -2.77 -4.69 0.20
C SER A 80 -1.95 -3.99 1.29
N ILE A 81 -2.59 -3.04 1.96
CA ILE A 81 -2.08 -2.36 3.16
C ILE A 81 -3.12 -2.52 4.26
N MET A 82 -2.69 -3.08 5.40
CA MET A 82 -3.55 -3.33 6.56
C MET A 82 -2.83 -3.02 7.87
N GLU A 83 -3.60 -2.87 8.95
CA GLU A 83 -3.04 -2.75 10.29
C GLU A 83 -2.37 -4.07 10.69
N SER A 84 -1.27 -4.00 11.44
CA SER A 84 -0.67 -5.20 12.00
C SER A 84 -1.49 -5.73 13.17
N LYS A 85 -1.71 -7.04 13.18
CA LYS A 85 -2.34 -7.73 14.31
C LYS A 85 -1.48 -7.70 15.57
N ASP A 86 -0.17 -7.86 15.40
CA ASP A 86 0.76 -8.17 16.50
C ASP A 86 1.56 -6.95 16.99
N GLU A 87 1.65 -5.89 16.18
CA GLU A 87 2.49 -4.72 16.48
C GLU A 87 1.68 -3.42 16.37
N SER A 88 1.56 -2.69 17.48
CA SER A 88 0.92 -1.37 17.49
C SER A 88 1.68 -0.40 16.58
N GLY A 89 0.96 0.19 15.62
CA GLY A 89 1.55 1.04 14.59
C GLY A 89 2.24 0.30 13.45
N GLY A 90 2.33 -1.04 13.52
CA GLY A 90 2.80 -1.88 12.43
C GLY A 90 1.81 -1.94 11.26
N VAL A 91 2.31 -2.33 10.09
CA VAL A 91 1.53 -2.46 8.86
C VAL A 91 1.78 -3.83 8.24
N GLU A 92 0.71 -4.53 7.90
CA GLU A 92 0.74 -5.77 7.12
C GLU A 92 0.63 -5.44 5.63
N LEU A 93 1.47 -6.11 4.82
CA LEU A 93 1.49 -5.99 3.36
C LEU A 93 1.13 -7.34 2.73
N GLY A 94 0.01 -7.41 2.02
CA GLY A 94 -0.35 -8.57 1.20
C GLY A 94 0.13 -8.38 -0.24
N LEU A 95 0.75 -9.40 -0.82
CA LEU A 95 1.39 -9.31 -2.13
C LEU A 95 1.24 -10.63 -2.88
N VAL A 96 0.81 -10.55 -4.14
CA VAL A 96 0.71 -11.70 -5.05
C VAL A 96 1.65 -11.47 -6.22
N LEU A 97 2.68 -12.31 -6.34
CA LEU A 97 3.70 -12.25 -7.41
C LEU A 97 4.03 -13.67 -7.87
N LYS A 98 4.70 -13.78 -9.03
CA LYS A 98 5.28 -15.07 -9.44
C LYS A 98 6.36 -15.48 -8.44
N GLU A 99 6.60 -16.78 -8.31
CA GLU A 99 7.52 -17.33 -7.31
C GLU A 99 8.93 -16.71 -7.38
N HIS A 100 9.48 -16.56 -8.59
CA HIS A 100 10.81 -15.98 -8.79
C HIS A 100 10.87 -14.48 -8.43
N GLU A 101 9.78 -13.75 -8.68
CA GLU A 101 9.64 -12.33 -8.31
C GLU A 101 9.50 -12.18 -6.80
N MET A 102 8.73 -13.05 -6.14
CA MET A 102 8.60 -13.07 -4.69
C MET A 102 9.93 -13.34 -3.98
N LYS A 103 10.75 -14.26 -4.53
CA LYS A 103 12.12 -14.50 -4.04
C LYS A 103 12.99 -13.24 -4.12
N LEU A 104 12.93 -12.53 -5.24
CA LEU A 104 13.66 -11.28 -5.43
C LEU A 104 13.13 -10.17 -4.51
N PHE A 105 11.81 -10.04 -4.38
CA PHE A 105 11.17 -9.07 -3.49
C PHE A 105 11.62 -9.28 -2.06
N ARG A 106 11.55 -10.50 -1.52
CA ARG A 106 11.99 -10.83 -0.16
C ARG A 106 13.45 -10.40 0.09
N PHE A 107 14.31 -10.65 -0.90
CA PHE A 107 15.73 -10.28 -0.81
C PHE A 107 15.93 -8.76 -0.79
N LEU A 108 15.16 -8.01 -1.59
CA LEU A 108 15.25 -6.55 -1.63
C LEU A 108 14.62 -5.89 -0.40
N PHE A 109 13.43 -6.35 0.01
CA PHE A 109 12.66 -5.80 1.13
C PHE A 109 13.42 -5.86 2.45
N THR A 110 14.11 -6.98 2.71
CA THR A 110 14.92 -7.17 3.94
C THR A 110 16.20 -6.34 3.97
N ARG A 111 16.66 -5.82 2.83
CA ARG A 111 17.88 -4.99 2.73
C ARG A 111 17.61 -3.51 2.95
N VAL A 112 16.38 -3.05 2.76
CA VAL A 112 16.02 -1.65 2.99
C VAL A 112 15.83 -1.43 4.49
N LYS A 113 16.90 -1.04 5.18
CA LYS A 113 16.78 -0.43 6.51
C LYS A 113 16.33 1.01 6.33
N ILE A 114 15.04 1.28 6.47
CA ILE A 114 14.57 2.66 6.64
C ILE A 114 15.02 3.08 8.05
N SER A 115 16.17 3.75 8.16
CA SER A 115 16.49 4.43 9.40
C SER A 115 15.42 5.50 9.60
N GLN A 116 14.69 5.44 10.71
CA GLN A 116 13.78 6.52 11.07
C GLN A 116 14.59 7.82 11.12
N SER A 117 14.32 8.72 10.16
CA SER A 117 14.78 10.10 10.29
C SER A 117 14.00 10.69 11.44
N LYS A 118 14.69 10.91 12.57
CA LYS A 118 14.17 11.71 13.68
C LYS A 118 13.80 13.09 13.13
N TYR A 119 12.52 13.39 13.12
CA TYR A 119 11.99 14.75 13.19
C TYR A 119 11.05 14.80 14.37
#